data_AF-A0A0N4XCX4-F1
#
_entry.id   AF-A0A0N4XCX4-F1
#
_cell.length_a   1.000
_cell.length_b   1.000
_cell.length_c   1.000
_cell.angle_alpha   90.00
_cell.angle_beta   90.00
_cell.angle_gamma   90.00
#
_symmetry.space_group_name_H-M   'P 1'
#
loop_
_entity.id
_entity.type
_entity.pdbx_description
1 polymer ?
#
loop_
_entity_poly.entity_id
_entity_poly.type
_entity_poly.pdbx_seq_one_letter_code
_entity_poly.pdbx_strand_id
1 'polypeptide(L)'
;MTPEETTSEELGPILGVQCFGTLWKKYKKKNRPAKWSKRFFVLKECFLIYYCTRFKKTFQKTRRIDLHPKGIIPLIGCSIVCGGDVGKKHCLLIAHPQFPSAIIVAAPDFKTQDEWLKALRSATKISFKNTLVGETMIRELESRGVMLCEEKKTYEEKLELEAKARKEEHERAAELTRMKAELESEREKLIRTTKKLKDDYQNVKNELKVTNEMKMTLEQEKMSLNSKNEHLQSNMEVRHCYPVDIMSSSKKQEMNANVIHFSSK
;
A
#
# COMPACT_ATOMS: atom_id res chain seq x y z
N MET A 1 -25.67 0.82 -16.71
CA MET A 1 -26.28 0.36 -17.98
C MET A 1 -25.50 -0.85 -18.43
N THR A 2 -26.11 -2.02 -18.40
CA THR A 2 -25.57 -3.24 -19.00
C THR A 2 -25.51 -3.03 -20.52
N PRO A 3 -24.40 -3.37 -21.21
CA PRO A 3 -24.37 -3.33 -22.66
C PRO A 3 -25.42 -4.33 -23.15
N GLU A 4 -26.39 -3.86 -23.92
CA GLU A 4 -27.30 -4.74 -24.64
C GLU A 4 -26.45 -5.67 -25.48
N GLU A 5 -26.52 -6.96 -25.19
CA GLU A 5 -25.89 -8.01 -25.98
C GLU A 5 -26.53 -7.97 -27.36
N THR A 6 -25.86 -7.35 -28.32
CA THR A 6 -26.27 -7.39 -29.73
C THR A 6 -26.28 -8.86 -30.15
N THR A 7 -27.48 -9.44 -30.19
CA THR A 7 -27.64 -10.87 -30.44
C THR A 7 -27.12 -11.20 -31.84
N SER A 8 -26.40 -12.31 -31.95
CA SER A 8 -25.75 -12.77 -33.19
C SER A 8 -26.71 -12.99 -34.36
N GLU A 9 -28.03 -12.91 -34.14
CA GLU A 9 -29.10 -13.16 -35.11
C GLU A 9 -29.49 -11.90 -35.90
N GLU A 10 -29.27 -10.70 -35.37
CA GLU A 10 -29.69 -9.44 -36.01
C GLU A 10 -28.76 -9.01 -37.17
N LEU A 11 -27.57 -9.60 -37.25
CA LEU A 11 -26.52 -9.21 -38.21
C LEU A 11 -26.51 -10.04 -39.51
N GLY A 12 -27.46 -10.97 -39.66
CA GLY A 12 -27.60 -11.81 -40.86
C GLY A 12 -26.29 -12.50 -41.28
N PRO A 13 -26.16 -12.95 -42.55
CA PRO A 13 -24.97 -13.65 -43.06
C PRO A 13 -23.66 -12.84 -43.05
N ILE A 14 -23.68 -11.61 -42.54
CA ILE A 14 -22.63 -10.59 -42.72
C ILE A 14 -21.52 -10.73 -41.67
N LEU A 15 -21.78 -11.32 -40.50
CA LEU A 15 -20.74 -11.61 -39.49
C LEU A 15 -20.35 -13.10 -39.38
N GLY A 16 -21.11 -13.97 -40.05
CA GLY A 16 -20.94 -15.42 -39.99
C GLY A 16 -20.04 -15.99 -41.09
N VAL A 17 -19.70 -17.25 -40.91
CA VAL A 17 -19.10 -18.09 -41.96
C VAL A 17 -20.19 -18.48 -42.95
N GLN A 18 -20.09 -18.08 -44.22
CA GLN A 18 -21.13 -18.36 -45.22
C GLN A 18 -21.12 -19.82 -45.68
N CYS A 19 -19.94 -20.44 -45.70
CA CYS A 19 -19.81 -21.85 -46.07
C CYS A 19 -18.55 -22.45 -45.43
N PHE A 20 -18.59 -23.70 -45.01
CA PHE A 20 -17.40 -24.39 -44.53
C PHE A 20 -17.48 -25.89 -44.82
N GLY A 21 -16.34 -26.54 -44.98
CA GLY A 21 -16.33 -27.93 -45.43
C GLY A 21 -14.96 -28.42 -45.83
N THR A 22 -14.84 -29.74 -46.01
CA THR A 22 -13.60 -30.34 -46.48
C THR A 22 -13.64 -30.49 -48.00
N LEU A 23 -12.74 -29.81 -48.69
CA LEU A 23 -12.55 -29.93 -50.15
C LEU A 23 -11.16 -30.49 -50.45
N TRP A 24 -11.00 -31.05 -51.65
CA TRP A 24 -9.70 -31.39 -52.18
C TRP A 24 -9.09 -30.15 -52.83
N LYS A 25 -7.87 -29.77 -52.47
CA LYS A 25 -7.13 -28.69 -53.15
C LYS A 25 -6.04 -29.29 -54.03
N LYS A 26 -5.95 -28.84 -55.28
CA LYS A 26 -4.84 -29.17 -56.19
C LYS A 26 -3.63 -28.29 -55.85
N TYR A 27 -2.47 -28.92 -55.77
CA TYR A 27 -1.19 -28.25 -55.61
C TYR A 27 -0.33 -28.59 -56.81
N LYS A 28 0.08 -27.56 -57.56
CA LYS A 28 1.05 -27.68 -58.65
C LYS A 28 2.28 -26.88 -58.25
N LYS A 29 3.39 -27.56 -58.01
CA LYS A 29 4.71 -26.91 -57.85
C LYS A 29 5.42 -26.92 -59.20
N LYS A 30 6.27 -25.94 -59.45
CA LYS A 30 7.15 -25.92 -60.64
C LYS A 30 7.93 -27.24 -60.66
N ASN A 31 7.94 -27.93 -61.81
CA ASN A 31 8.66 -29.18 -62.06
C ASN A 31 8.23 -30.40 -61.21
N ARG A 32 7.01 -30.42 -60.65
CA ARG A 32 6.46 -31.61 -59.96
C ARG A 32 5.06 -31.96 -60.44
N PRO A 33 4.68 -33.25 -60.43
CA PRO A 33 3.32 -33.66 -60.76
C PRO A 33 2.33 -33.04 -59.78
N ALA A 34 1.12 -32.74 -60.27
CA ALA A 34 0.09 -32.14 -59.45
C ALA A 34 -0.38 -33.12 -58.36
N LYS A 35 -0.43 -32.66 -57.12
CA LYS A 35 -0.90 -33.45 -55.97
C LYS A 35 -2.21 -32.89 -55.44
N TRP A 36 -3.14 -33.78 -55.12
CA TRP A 36 -4.37 -33.43 -54.43
C TRP A 36 -4.22 -33.65 -52.93
N SER A 37 -4.76 -32.73 -52.12
CA SER A 37 -4.79 -32.91 -50.67
C SER A 37 -6.06 -32.32 -50.07
N LYS A 38 -6.67 -33.04 -49.13
CA LYS A 38 -7.83 -32.55 -48.38
C LYS A 38 -7.45 -31.37 -47.50
N ARG A 39 -8.26 -30.32 -47.50
CA ARG A 39 -8.16 -29.17 -46.61
C ARG A 39 -9.54 -28.82 -46.09
N PHE A 40 -9.58 -28.29 -44.87
CA PHE A 40 -10.80 -27.74 -44.31
C PHE A 40 -10.88 -26.27 -44.70
N PHE A 41 -11.90 -25.91 -45.46
CA PHE A 41 -12.14 -24.56 -45.95
C PHE A 41 -13.24 -23.88 -45.14
N VAL A 42 -13.08 -22.58 -44.96
CA VAL A 42 -14.02 -21.67 -44.32
C VAL A 42 -14.12 -20.45 -45.23
N LEU A 43 -15.32 -20.19 -45.72
CA LEU A 43 -15.66 -18.98 -46.45
C LEU A 43 -16.23 -17.98 -45.45
N LYS A 44 -15.54 -16.86 -45.28
CA LYS A 44 -16.00 -15.72 -44.46
C LYS A 44 -15.84 -14.44 -45.27
N GLU A 45 -16.92 -13.68 -45.42
CA GLU A 45 -16.98 -12.46 -46.22
C GLU A 45 -16.49 -12.71 -47.65
N CYS A 46 -15.38 -12.09 -48.04
CA CYS A 46 -14.73 -12.22 -49.35
C CYS A 46 -13.44 -13.05 -49.29
N PHE A 47 -13.20 -13.78 -48.19
CA PHE A 47 -12.01 -14.59 -47.99
C PHE A 47 -12.34 -16.08 -47.93
N LEU A 48 -11.67 -16.86 -48.77
CA LEU A 48 -11.63 -18.31 -48.66
C LEU A 48 -10.39 -18.73 -47.88
N ILE A 49 -10.59 -19.15 -46.64
CA ILE A 49 -9.55 -19.50 -45.68
C ILE A 49 -9.46 -21.02 -45.61
N TYR A 50 -8.26 -21.59 -45.54
CA TYR A 50 -8.11 -23.04 -45.40
C TYR A 50 -7.09 -23.49 -44.37
N TYR A 51 -7.39 -24.63 -43.76
CA TYR A 51 -6.70 -25.22 -42.63
C TYR A 51 -6.37 -26.70 -42.88
N CYS A 52 -5.59 -27.26 -41.96
CA CYS A 52 -5.49 -28.72 -41.81
C CYS A 52 -6.87 -29.31 -41.50
N THR A 53 -7.18 -30.49 -42.04
CA THR A 53 -8.48 -31.15 -41.84
C THR A 53 -8.83 -31.42 -40.38
N ARG A 54 -7.82 -31.61 -39.51
CA ARG A 54 -7.99 -31.80 -38.07
C ARG A 54 -8.68 -30.61 -37.40
N PHE A 55 -8.51 -29.38 -37.92
CA PHE A 55 -9.12 -28.17 -37.36
C PHE A 55 -10.65 -28.16 -37.48
N LYS A 56 -11.23 -28.92 -38.41
CA LYS A 56 -12.68 -29.02 -38.59
C LYS A 56 -13.42 -29.28 -37.27
N LYS A 57 -12.91 -30.20 -36.44
CA LYS A 57 -13.55 -30.55 -35.15
C LYS A 57 -13.57 -29.36 -34.19
N THR A 58 -12.47 -28.63 -34.10
CA THR A 58 -12.36 -27.43 -33.25
C THR A 58 -13.26 -26.31 -33.74
N PHE A 59 -13.26 -26.04 -35.04
CA PHE A 59 -14.12 -25.04 -35.65
C PHE A 59 -15.61 -25.35 -35.44
N GLN A 60 -16.02 -26.63 -35.58
CA GLN A 60 -17.41 -27.02 -35.34
C GLN A 60 -17.87 -26.79 -33.90
N LYS A 61 -16.96 -26.89 -32.92
CA LYS A 61 -17.26 -26.64 -31.50
C LYS A 61 -17.27 -25.16 -31.15
N THR A 62 -16.26 -24.41 -31.62
CA THR A 62 -16.00 -23.04 -31.17
C THR A 62 -16.58 -21.98 -32.09
N ARG A 63 -16.76 -22.31 -33.38
CA ARG A 63 -17.07 -21.39 -34.48
C ARG A 63 -16.06 -20.24 -34.63
N ARG A 64 -14.87 -20.36 -34.05
CA ARG A 64 -13.81 -19.35 -34.08
C ARG A 64 -12.79 -19.61 -35.19
N ILE A 65 -12.24 -18.52 -35.73
CA ILE A 65 -11.17 -18.50 -36.74
C ILE A 65 -9.89 -17.94 -36.10
N ASP A 66 -9.55 -18.46 -34.92
CA ASP A 66 -8.46 -17.99 -34.05
C ASP A 66 -7.11 -18.67 -34.34
N LEU A 67 -7.10 -19.74 -35.14
CA LEU A 67 -5.89 -20.45 -35.55
C LEU A 67 -5.29 -19.89 -36.85
N HIS A 68 -3.96 -19.98 -36.97
CA HIS A 68 -3.23 -19.55 -38.16
C HIS A 68 -3.57 -20.45 -39.37
N PRO A 69 -4.11 -19.90 -40.47
CA PRO A 69 -4.50 -20.69 -41.62
C PRO A 69 -3.29 -21.18 -42.42
N LYS A 70 -3.50 -22.25 -43.21
CA LYS A 70 -2.52 -22.70 -44.20
C LYS A 70 -2.49 -21.82 -45.45
N GLY A 71 -3.54 -21.03 -45.65
CA GLY A 71 -3.58 -19.96 -46.63
C GLY A 71 -4.92 -19.26 -46.63
N ILE A 72 -4.90 -18.04 -47.16
CA ILE A 72 -6.05 -17.15 -47.32
C ILE A 72 -6.11 -16.77 -48.78
N ILE A 73 -7.29 -16.84 -49.39
CA ILE A 73 -7.52 -16.49 -50.78
C ILE A 73 -8.53 -15.33 -50.81
N PRO A 74 -8.14 -14.11 -51.19
CA PRO A 74 -9.08 -13.04 -51.44
C PRO A 74 -9.89 -13.38 -52.70
N LEU A 75 -11.22 -13.29 -52.61
CA LEU A 75 -12.14 -13.66 -53.69
C LEU A 75 -12.65 -12.46 -54.49
N ILE A 76 -12.40 -11.24 -54.02
CA ILE A 76 -12.76 -10.02 -54.73
C ILE A 76 -12.19 -10.07 -56.15
N GLY A 77 -13.04 -9.85 -57.15
CA GLY A 77 -12.64 -9.88 -58.57
C GLY A 77 -12.28 -11.26 -59.13
N CYS A 78 -12.34 -12.32 -58.32
CA CYS A 78 -12.09 -13.67 -58.83
C CYS A 78 -13.24 -14.17 -59.73
N SER A 79 -12.87 -14.89 -60.79
CA SER A 79 -13.80 -15.64 -61.62
C SER A 79 -13.95 -17.07 -61.08
N ILE A 80 -15.19 -17.49 -60.84
CA ILE A 80 -15.52 -18.82 -60.29
C ILE A 80 -16.30 -19.64 -61.32
N VAL A 81 -15.68 -20.73 -61.79
CA VAL A 81 -16.26 -21.62 -62.80
C VAL A 81 -16.21 -23.07 -62.33
N CYS A 82 -17.21 -23.85 -62.72
CA CYS A 82 -17.15 -25.31 -62.61
C CYS A 82 -16.22 -25.84 -63.71
N GLY A 83 -15.38 -26.82 -63.37
CA GLY A 83 -14.59 -27.54 -64.35
C GLY A 83 -14.82 -29.04 -64.24
N GLY A 84 -15.29 -29.66 -65.31
CA GLY A 84 -14.95 -31.06 -65.58
C GLY A 84 -13.48 -31.13 -66.02
N ASP A 85 -12.85 -32.29 -65.90
CA ASP A 85 -11.57 -32.61 -66.59
C ASP A 85 -10.25 -32.05 -66.04
N VAL A 86 -10.23 -31.49 -64.83
CA VAL A 86 -8.95 -31.11 -64.17
C VAL A 86 -8.33 -32.24 -63.33
N GLY A 87 -8.77 -33.48 -63.55
CA GLY A 87 -8.29 -34.71 -62.89
C GLY A 87 -9.13 -35.18 -61.69
N LYS A 88 -10.24 -34.50 -61.37
CA LYS A 88 -11.29 -34.95 -60.44
C LYS A 88 -12.66 -34.46 -60.93
N LYS A 89 -13.73 -35.20 -60.61
CA LYS A 89 -15.11 -34.72 -60.80
C LYS A 89 -15.41 -33.59 -59.83
N HIS A 90 -16.43 -32.79 -60.14
CA HIS A 90 -16.95 -31.73 -59.26
C HIS A 90 -15.92 -30.65 -58.89
N CYS A 91 -15.05 -30.26 -59.84
CA CYS A 91 -14.07 -29.21 -59.58
C CYS A 91 -14.67 -27.80 -59.69
N LEU A 92 -14.11 -26.90 -58.89
CA LEU A 92 -14.30 -25.47 -58.93
C LEU A 92 -12.94 -24.82 -59.20
N LEU A 93 -12.90 -23.94 -60.18
CA LEU A 93 -11.72 -23.15 -60.54
C LEU A 93 -11.95 -21.72 -60.08
N ILE A 94 -10.97 -21.20 -59.34
CA ILE A 94 -10.92 -19.85 -58.82
C ILE A 94 -9.74 -19.16 -59.51
N ALA A 95 -10.04 -18.25 -60.43
CA ALA A 95 -9.02 -17.56 -61.23
C ALA A 95 -9.06 -16.05 -60.98
N HIS A 96 -7.89 -15.43 -60.96
CA HIS A 96 -7.72 -13.99 -60.91
C HIS A 96 -6.51 -13.62 -61.78
N PRO A 97 -6.51 -12.49 -62.51
CA PRO A 97 -5.38 -12.09 -63.36
C PRO A 97 -4.05 -11.99 -62.60
N GLN A 98 -4.08 -11.66 -61.31
CA GLN A 98 -2.89 -11.58 -60.46
C GLN A 98 -2.45 -12.93 -59.89
N PHE A 99 -3.25 -13.99 -60.01
CA PHE A 99 -2.82 -15.32 -59.57
C PHE A 99 -1.92 -15.94 -60.64
N PRO A 100 -0.75 -16.49 -60.27
CA PRO A 100 0.14 -17.14 -61.24
C PRO A 100 -0.49 -18.39 -61.89
N SER A 101 -1.52 -18.95 -61.27
CA SER A 101 -2.34 -20.03 -61.81
C SER A 101 -3.68 -20.08 -61.09
N ALA A 102 -4.73 -20.55 -61.78
CA ALA A 102 -6.02 -20.80 -61.14
C ALA A 102 -5.90 -21.77 -59.95
N ILE A 103 -6.58 -21.44 -58.87
CA ILE A 103 -6.71 -22.31 -57.70
C ILE A 103 -7.83 -23.29 -58.00
N ILE A 104 -7.52 -24.58 -57.90
CA ILE A 104 -8.48 -25.64 -58.23
C ILE A 104 -8.82 -26.39 -56.95
N VAL A 105 -10.11 -26.47 -56.64
CA VAL A 105 -10.66 -27.30 -55.56
C VAL A 105 -11.69 -28.27 -56.11
N ALA A 106 -11.92 -29.39 -55.43
CA ALA A 106 -12.93 -30.37 -55.81
C ALA A 106 -13.79 -30.77 -54.62
N ALA A 107 -15.10 -30.72 -54.83
CA ALA A 107 -16.11 -31.17 -53.89
C ALA A 107 -16.28 -32.71 -53.92
N PRO A 108 -16.80 -33.32 -52.86
CA PRO A 108 -17.07 -34.76 -52.83
C PRO A 108 -18.18 -35.19 -53.80
N ASP A 109 -19.16 -34.33 -54.01
CA ASP A 109 -20.37 -34.60 -54.81
C ASP A 109 -20.89 -33.30 -55.46
N PHE A 110 -21.85 -33.45 -56.38
CA PHE A 110 -22.44 -32.35 -57.13
C PHE A 110 -23.21 -31.36 -56.24
N LYS A 111 -23.94 -31.85 -55.23
CA LYS A 111 -24.71 -30.98 -54.33
C LYS A 111 -23.77 -30.03 -53.57
N THR A 112 -22.70 -30.58 -53.00
CA THR A 112 -21.67 -29.80 -52.31
C THR A 112 -20.97 -28.84 -53.28
N GLN A 113 -20.70 -29.25 -54.52
CA GLN A 113 -20.12 -28.37 -55.53
C GLN A 113 -21.02 -27.16 -55.82
N ASP A 114 -22.32 -27.38 -56.00
CA ASP A 114 -23.30 -26.33 -56.30
C ASP A 114 -23.45 -25.35 -55.13
N GLU A 115 -23.50 -25.86 -53.90
CA GLU A 115 -23.51 -25.04 -52.67
C GLU A 115 -22.26 -24.13 -52.59
N TRP A 116 -21.07 -24.71 -52.78
CA TRP A 116 -19.81 -23.94 -52.79
C TRP A 116 -19.74 -22.96 -53.95
N LEU A 117 -20.21 -23.33 -55.15
CA LEU A 117 -20.21 -22.45 -56.31
C LEU A 117 -21.03 -21.19 -56.05
N LYS A 118 -22.26 -21.36 -55.54
CA LYS A 118 -23.17 -20.25 -55.21
C LYS A 118 -22.55 -19.35 -54.14
N ALA A 119 -22.01 -19.93 -53.08
CA ALA A 119 -21.40 -19.19 -51.99
C ALA A 119 -20.16 -18.39 -52.46
N LEU A 120 -19.26 -19.02 -53.23
CA LEU A 120 -18.05 -18.36 -53.75
C LEU A 120 -18.39 -17.23 -54.73
N ARG A 121 -19.38 -17.41 -55.61
CA ARG A 121 -19.83 -16.35 -56.53
C ARG A 121 -20.50 -15.18 -55.83
N SER A 122 -21.15 -15.43 -54.70
CA SER A 122 -21.66 -14.36 -53.85
C SER A 122 -20.51 -13.58 -53.21
N ALA A 123 -19.50 -14.29 -52.70
CA ALA A 123 -18.34 -13.72 -52.02
C ALA A 123 -17.36 -12.94 -52.92
N THR A 124 -17.43 -13.10 -54.24
CA THR A 124 -16.59 -12.31 -55.18
C THR A 124 -17.09 -10.88 -55.37
N LYS A 125 -18.36 -10.62 -55.02
CA LYS A 125 -18.98 -9.30 -55.14
C LYS A 125 -18.67 -8.48 -53.89
N ILE A 126 -18.09 -7.30 -54.08
CA ILE A 126 -18.05 -6.29 -53.01
C ILE A 126 -19.48 -5.77 -52.86
N SER A 127 -20.11 -6.03 -51.71
CA SER A 127 -21.38 -5.41 -51.37
C SER A 127 -21.12 -4.13 -50.61
N PHE A 128 -21.66 -3.00 -51.09
CA PHE A 128 -21.66 -1.72 -50.36
C PHE A 128 -22.16 -1.88 -48.92
N LYS A 129 -23.10 -2.81 -48.68
CA LYS A 129 -23.60 -3.14 -47.34
C LYS A 129 -22.51 -3.72 -46.42
N ASN A 130 -21.62 -4.56 -46.95
CA ASN A 130 -20.55 -5.16 -46.15
C ASN A 130 -19.50 -4.12 -45.75
N THR A 131 -19.17 -3.20 -46.67
CA THR A 131 -18.28 -2.07 -46.39
C THR A 131 -18.89 -1.17 -45.32
N LEU A 132 -20.18 -0.80 -45.47
CA LEU A 132 -20.85 0.09 -44.52
C LEU A 132 -20.94 -0.51 -43.11
N VAL A 133 -21.29 -1.80 -42.98
CA VAL A 133 -21.32 -2.49 -41.69
C VAL A 133 -19.92 -2.56 -41.06
N GLY A 134 -18.89 -2.87 -41.88
CA GLY A 134 -17.51 -2.89 -41.42
C GLY A 134 -17.05 -1.52 -40.92
N GLU A 135 -17.37 -0.44 -41.64
CA GLU A 135 -17.06 0.93 -41.22
C GLU A 135 -17.77 1.32 -39.92
N THR A 136 -19.06 1.02 -39.77
CA THR A 136 -19.81 1.31 -38.54
C THR A 136 -19.20 0.59 -37.35
N MET A 137 -18.90 -0.72 -37.50
CA MET A 137 -18.28 -1.51 -36.44
C MET A 137 -16.88 -0.98 -36.06
N ILE A 138 -16.08 -0.56 -37.04
CA ILE A 138 -14.77 0.07 -36.76
C ILE A 138 -14.96 1.35 -35.95
N ARG A 139 -15.88 2.23 -36.34
CA ARG A 139 -16.16 3.48 -35.61
C ARG A 139 -16.63 3.23 -34.17
N GLU A 140 -17.50 2.23 -33.98
CA GLU A 140 -17.97 1.85 -32.64
C GLU A 140 -16.84 1.32 -31.76
N LEU A 141 -15.96 0.47 -32.32
CA LEU A 141 -14.79 -0.05 -31.61
C LEU A 141 -13.79 1.05 -31.26
N GLU A 142 -13.55 1.99 -32.18
CA GLU A 142 -12.70 3.15 -31.94
C GLU A 142 -13.27 4.04 -30.83
N SER A 143 -14.56 4.37 -30.88
CA SER A 143 -15.25 5.15 -29.85
C SER A 143 -15.17 4.48 -28.47
N ARG A 144 -15.44 3.17 -28.41
CA ARG A 144 -15.28 2.38 -27.19
C ARG A 144 -13.83 2.37 -26.69
N GLY A 145 -12.87 2.31 -27.60
CA GLY A 145 -11.44 2.38 -27.28
C GLY A 145 -11.06 3.70 -26.63
N VAL A 146 -11.60 4.82 -27.12
CA VAL A 146 -11.39 6.15 -26.52
C VAL A 146 -11.97 6.21 -25.11
N MET A 147 -13.23 5.81 -24.93
CA MET A 147 -13.89 5.76 -23.62
C MET A 147 -13.08 4.95 -22.58
N LEU A 148 -12.60 3.76 -22.96
CA LEU A 148 -11.79 2.92 -22.07
C LEU A 148 -10.44 3.56 -21.71
N CYS A 149 -9.83 4.31 -22.62
CA CYS A 149 -8.60 5.05 -22.32
C CYS A 149 -8.85 6.16 -21.30
N GLU A 150 -9.97 6.88 -21.44
CA GLU A 150 -10.36 7.94 -20.51
C GLU A 150 -10.69 7.39 -19.12
N GLU A 151 -11.43 6.27 -19.05
CA GLU A 151 -11.70 5.56 -17.81
C GLU A 151 -10.41 5.11 -17.13
N LYS A 152 -9.52 4.46 -17.88
CA LYS A 152 -8.21 4.03 -17.38
C LYS A 152 -7.43 5.20 -16.77
N LYS A 153 -7.33 6.32 -17.49
CA LYS A 153 -6.64 7.53 -17.03
C LYS A 153 -7.24 8.04 -15.72
N THR A 154 -8.56 8.09 -15.62
CA THR A 154 -9.27 8.53 -14.41
C THR A 154 -8.97 7.62 -13.21
N TYR A 155 -8.89 6.29 -13.43
CA TYR A 155 -8.53 5.35 -12.36
C TYR A 155 -7.06 5.49 -11.93
N GLU A 156 -6.15 5.70 -12.88
CA GLU A 156 -4.73 5.94 -12.60
C GLU A 156 -4.54 7.21 -11.74
N GLU A 157 -5.20 8.31 -12.10
CA GLU A 157 -5.16 9.57 -11.33
C GLU A 157 -5.69 9.39 -9.89
N LYS A 158 -6.80 8.67 -9.72
CA LYS A 158 -7.36 8.38 -8.39
C LYS A 158 -6.40 7.56 -7.54
N LEU A 159 -5.77 6.55 -8.13
CA LEU A 159 -4.81 5.70 -7.43
C LEU A 159 -3.57 6.48 -7.00
N GLU A 160 -3.08 7.38 -7.86
CA GLU A 160 -1.97 8.26 -7.53
C GLU A 160 -2.29 9.21 -6.37
N LEU A 161 -3.49 9.81 -6.38
CA LEU A 161 -3.98 10.66 -5.29
C LEU A 161 -4.09 9.88 -3.96
N GLU A 162 -4.63 8.66 -3.99
CA GLU A 162 -4.73 7.83 -2.79
C GLU A 162 -3.35 7.42 -2.26
N ALA A 163 -2.42 7.06 -3.15
CA ALA A 163 -1.05 6.72 -2.78
C ALA A 163 -0.33 7.90 -2.10
N LYS A 164 -0.53 9.12 -2.63
CA LYS A 164 -0.01 10.35 -2.03
C LYS A 164 -0.62 10.61 -0.66
N ALA A 165 -1.94 10.51 -0.53
CA ALA A 165 -2.63 10.70 0.75
C ALA A 165 -2.17 9.71 1.83
N ARG A 166 -1.99 8.43 1.48
CA ARG A 166 -1.44 7.42 2.41
C ARG A 166 -0.01 7.72 2.81
N LYS A 167 0.82 8.21 1.90
CA LYS A 167 2.20 8.60 2.20
C LYS A 167 2.22 9.75 3.22
N GLU A 168 1.42 10.79 3.00
CA GLU A 168 1.29 11.93 3.91
C GLU A 168 0.74 11.53 5.29
N GLU A 169 -0.19 10.58 5.34
CA GLU A 169 -0.68 10.02 6.61
C GLU A 169 0.42 9.23 7.34
N HIS A 170 1.19 8.42 6.60
CA HIS A 170 2.30 7.65 7.18
C HIS A 170 3.39 8.56 7.74
N GLU A 171 3.76 9.63 7.02
CA GLU A 171 4.72 10.63 7.48
C GLU A 171 4.24 11.35 8.76
N ARG A 172 2.96 11.76 8.80
CA ARG A 172 2.36 12.34 10.01
C ARG A 172 2.36 11.38 11.19
N ALA A 173 2.04 10.10 10.96
CA ALA A 173 2.05 9.08 12.01
C ALA A 173 3.48 8.84 12.55
N ALA A 174 4.48 8.84 11.67
CA ALA A 174 5.88 8.71 12.06
C ALA A 174 6.34 9.92 12.91
N GLU A 175 5.99 11.14 12.51
CA GLU A 175 6.30 12.34 13.29
C GLU A 175 5.62 12.36 14.65
N LEU A 176 4.34 11.98 14.70
CA LEU A 176 3.59 11.87 15.97
C LEU A 176 4.22 10.83 16.90
N THR A 177 4.70 9.72 16.35
CA THR A 177 5.42 8.68 17.11
C THR A 177 6.71 9.23 17.71
N ARG A 178 7.48 10.03 16.95
CA ARG A 178 8.69 10.70 17.44
C ARG A 178 8.37 11.67 18.57
N MET A 179 7.41 12.57 18.37
CA MET A 179 7.00 13.55 19.38
C MET A 179 6.51 12.89 20.67
N LYS A 180 5.75 11.79 20.55
CA LYS A 180 5.30 11.02 21.72
C LYS A 180 6.48 10.46 22.52
N ALA A 181 7.51 9.93 21.85
CA ALA A 181 8.69 9.42 22.53
C ALA A 181 9.48 10.52 23.27
N GLU A 182 9.59 11.71 22.67
CA GLU A 182 10.22 12.87 23.29
C GLU A 182 9.45 13.33 24.53
N LEU A 183 8.12 13.46 24.43
CA LEU A 183 7.26 13.81 25.56
C LEU A 183 7.32 12.79 26.70
N GLU A 184 7.36 11.50 26.40
CA GLU A 184 7.50 10.46 27.44
C GLU A 184 8.87 10.57 28.14
N SER A 185 9.94 10.88 27.40
CA SER A 185 11.27 11.12 27.97
C SER A 185 11.30 12.35 28.88
N GLU A 186 10.67 13.45 28.48
CA GLU A 186 10.55 14.66 29.31
C GLU A 186 9.71 14.41 30.55
N ARG A 187 8.59 13.68 30.41
CA ARG A 187 7.75 13.26 31.53
C ARG A 187 8.55 12.46 32.55
N GLU A 188 9.36 11.50 32.12
CA GLU A 188 10.22 10.74 33.01
C GLU A 188 11.22 11.63 33.75
N LYS A 189 11.85 12.59 33.06
CA LYS A 189 12.77 13.56 33.70
C LYS A 189 12.05 14.38 34.76
N LEU A 190 10.86 14.90 34.46
CA LEU A 190 10.04 15.67 35.41
C LEU A 190 9.65 14.84 36.64
N ILE A 191 9.26 13.57 36.44
CA ILE A 191 8.94 12.66 37.54
C ILE A 191 10.17 12.45 38.44
N ARG A 192 11.36 12.20 37.86
CA ARG A 192 12.61 12.03 38.61
C ARG A 192 12.97 13.28 39.41
N THR A 193 12.90 14.46 38.79
CA THR A 193 13.17 15.74 39.45
C THR A 193 12.18 16.02 40.57
N THR A 194 10.89 15.79 40.35
CA THR A 194 9.84 15.97 41.36
C THR A 194 10.05 15.05 42.55
N LYS A 195 10.41 13.78 42.30
CA LYS A 195 10.73 12.83 43.37
C LYS A 195 11.93 13.32 44.20
N LYS A 196 13.02 13.73 43.53
CA LYS A 196 14.21 14.26 44.21
C LYS A 196 13.88 15.48 45.07
N LEU A 197 13.13 16.45 44.53
CA LEU A 197 12.71 17.64 45.27
C LEU A 197 11.84 17.30 46.49
N LYS A 198 10.96 16.29 46.37
CA LYS A 198 10.15 15.81 47.49
C LYS A 198 11.00 15.16 48.58
N ASP A 199 11.99 14.35 48.19
CA ASP A 199 12.92 13.71 49.12
C ASP A 199 13.80 14.78 49.82
N ASP A 200 14.34 15.74 49.07
CA ASP A 200 15.11 16.88 49.58
C ASP A 200 14.28 17.73 50.56
N TYR A 201 13.03 18.05 50.21
CA TYR A 201 12.11 18.76 51.10
C TYR A 201 11.86 18.01 52.42
N GLN A 202 11.69 16.69 52.35
CA GLN A 202 11.47 15.88 53.55
C GLN A 202 12.71 15.82 54.43
N ASN A 203 13.91 15.76 53.83
CA ASN A 203 15.18 15.82 54.56
C ASN A 203 15.35 17.16 55.28
N VAL A 204 15.18 18.30 54.58
CA VAL A 204 15.25 19.63 55.17
C VAL A 204 14.23 19.81 56.30
N LYS A 205 13.00 19.30 56.12
CA LYS A 205 11.97 19.32 57.17
C LYS A 205 12.41 18.56 58.43
N ASN A 206 13.04 17.40 58.26
CA ASN A 206 13.54 16.60 59.37
C ASN A 206 14.72 17.29 60.08
N GLU A 207 15.68 17.84 59.32
CA GLU A 207 16.81 18.62 59.86
C GLU A 207 16.34 19.85 60.64
N LEU A 208 15.34 20.56 60.12
CA LEU A 208 14.73 21.70 60.80
C LEU A 208 14.07 21.28 62.13
N LYS A 209 13.41 20.11 62.17
CA LYS A 209 12.83 19.56 63.40
C LYS A 209 13.90 19.29 64.45
N VAL A 210 14.99 18.61 64.06
CA VAL A 210 16.13 18.33 64.95
C VAL A 210 16.78 19.62 65.44
N THR A 211 16.96 20.60 64.56
CA THR A 211 17.52 21.91 64.91
C THR A 211 16.64 22.65 65.91
N ASN A 212 15.31 22.60 65.74
CA ASN A 212 14.36 23.20 66.68
C ASN A 212 14.37 22.49 68.04
N GLU A 213 14.43 21.15 68.06
CA GLU A 213 14.55 20.37 69.30
C GLU A 213 15.84 20.73 70.04
N MET A 214 16.98 20.78 69.34
CA MET A 214 18.26 21.19 69.90
C MET A 214 18.23 22.63 70.44
N LYS A 215 17.58 23.55 69.71
CA LYS A 215 17.39 24.93 70.16
C LYS A 215 16.60 24.99 71.47
N MET A 216 15.51 24.24 71.59
CA MET A 216 14.72 24.18 72.82
C MET A 216 15.53 23.64 74.01
N THR A 217 16.36 22.61 73.79
CA THR A 217 17.27 22.10 74.83
C THR A 217 18.28 23.16 75.28
N LEU A 218 18.90 23.87 74.33
CA LEU A 218 19.85 24.95 74.64
C LEU A 218 19.16 26.12 75.38
N GLU A 219 17.92 26.46 75.04
CA GLU A 219 17.14 27.46 75.79
C GLU A 219 16.86 27.02 77.22
N GLN A 220 16.51 25.75 77.44
CA GLN A 220 16.33 25.17 78.77
C GLN A 220 17.63 25.18 79.59
N GLU A 221 18.75 24.78 78.98
CA GLU A 221 20.08 24.83 79.59
C GLU A 221 20.48 26.26 79.95
N LYS A 222 20.22 27.24 79.05
CA LYS A 222 20.45 28.67 79.31
C LYS A 222 19.64 29.16 80.49
N MET A 223 18.34 28.83 80.58
CA MET A 223 17.51 29.18 81.74
C MET A 223 18.06 28.56 83.03
N SER A 224 18.44 27.28 83.02
CA SER A 224 19.01 26.61 84.18
C SER A 224 20.34 27.23 84.63
N LEU A 225 21.22 27.55 83.69
CA LEU A 225 22.48 28.24 83.96
C LEU A 225 22.23 29.64 84.53
N ASN A 226 21.26 30.38 83.99
CA ASN A 226 20.91 31.71 84.50
C ASN A 226 20.38 31.64 85.94
N SER A 227 19.48 30.72 86.26
CA SER A 227 19.00 30.52 87.63
C SER A 227 20.12 30.10 88.60
N LYS A 228 21.06 29.24 88.16
CA LYS A 228 22.25 28.90 88.95
C LYS A 228 23.13 30.12 89.18
N ASN A 229 23.31 30.96 88.16
CA ASN A 229 24.09 32.19 88.24
C ASN A 229 23.46 33.19 89.22
N GLU A 230 22.14 33.40 89.14
CA GLU A 230 21.36 34.21 90.08
C GLU A 230 21.51 33.69 91.52
N HIS A 231 21.37 32.38 91.73
CA HIS A 231 21.53 31.78 93.06
C HIS A 231 22.95 31.96 93.61
N LEU A 232 24.00 31.77 92.79
CA LEU A 232 25.38 32.03 93.19
C LEU A 232 25.60 33.51 93.51
N GLN A 233 25.02 34.42 92.73
CA GLN A 233 25.09 35.86 92.96
C GLN A 233 24.41 36.24 94.28
N SER A 234 23.21 35.73 94.57
CA SER A 234 22.54 35.91 95.86
C SER A 234 23.34 35.31 97.03
N ASN A 235 23.95 34.13 96.87
CA ASN A 235 24.81 33.55 97.91
C ASN A 235 26.06 34.41 98.19
N MET A 236 26.62 35.02 97.15
CA MET A 236 27.74 35.97 97.27
C MET A 236 27.31 37.27 97.96
N GLU A 237 26.10 37.77 97.69
CA GLU A 237 25.48 38.94 98.33
C GLU A 237 25.13 38.66 99.80
N VAL A 238 24.62 37.47 100.14
CA VAL A 238 24.39 37.05 101.54
C VAL A 238 25.70 36.94 102.33
N ARG A 239 26.78 36.46 101.69
CA ARG A 239 28.12 36.52 102.31
C ARG A 239 28.64 37.94 102.50
N HIS A 240 28.20 38.91 101.70
CA HIS A 240 28.45 40.34 101.92
C HIS A 240 27.51 40.96 102.98
N CYS A 241 26.31 40.39 103.18
CA CYS A 241 25.33 40.78 104.20
C CYS A 241 25.50 40.08 105.56
N TYR A 242 26.55 39.28 105.74
CA TYR A 242 27.11 38.96 107.05
C TYR A 242 28.38 39.78 107.31
N PRO A 243 28.28 41.06 107.73
CA PRO A 243 29.33 41.69 108.48
C PRO A 243 29.27 41.21 109.94
N VAL A 244 30.37 40.58 110.38
CA VAL A 244 30.97 40.81 111.71
C VAL A 244 30.00 40.89 112.90
N ASP A 245 29.58 39.75 113.45
CA ASP A 245 29.11 39.70 114.86
C ASP A 245 29.55 38.41 115.61
N ILE A 246 30.57 37.74 115.08
CA ILE A 246 31.32 36.69 115.81
C ILE A 246 32.81 37.04 115.77
N MET A 247 33.18 38.23 116.28
CA MET A 247 34.56 38.57 116.64
C MET A 247 34.64 39.73 117.66
N SER A 248 33.84 39.66 118.73
CA SER A 248 34.01 40.56 119.88
C SER A 248 33.83 39.88 121.24
N SER A 249 34.29 38.63 121.35
CA SER A 249 34.69 38.01 122.62
C SER A 249 36.14 37.53 122.53
N SER A 250 37.11 38.46 122.48
CA SER A 250 38.53 38.25 122.88
C SER A 250 39.43 39.37 122.35
N LYS A 251 39.33 40.58 122.92
CA LYS A 251 40.39 41.61 122.83
C LYS A 251 40.22 42.77 123.83
N LYS A 252 39.72 42.46 125.03
CA LYS A 252 39.71 43.40 126.17
C LYS A 252 40.01 42.71 127.52
N GLN A 253 40.84 41.67 127.47
CA GLN A 253 41.59 41.09 128.58
C GLN A 253 42.95 40.69 128.01
N GLU A 254 43.85 41.67 127.86
CA GLU A 254 45.31 41.52 127.79
C GLU A 254 45.92 42.87 127.38
N MET A 255 45.90 43.82 128.32
CA MET A 255 47.00 44.75 128.50
C MET A 255 46.88 45.36 129.90
N ASN A 256 47.99 45.27 130.64
CA ASN A 256 48.32 45.97 131.88
C ASN A 256 48.11 45.20 133.20
N ALA A 257 48.87 44.12 133.35
CA ALA A 257 49.60 43.84 134.59
C ALA A 257 51.04 43.45 134.24
N ASN A 258 51.91 44.45 134.05
CA ASN A 258 53.29 44.46 134.55
C ASN A 258 54.04 45.70 134.05
N VAL A 259 53.96 46.77 134.84
CA VAL A 259 55.12 47.65 135.04
C VAL A 259 55.64 47.36 136.44
N ILE A 260 56.85 46.82 136.47
CA ILE A 260 57.70 46.61 137.62
C ILE A 260 58.24 47.97 138.08
N HIS A 261 58.06 48.25 139.37
CA HIS A 261 59.04 48.70 140.38
C HIS A 261 60.25 49.59 139.99
N PHE A 262 60.50 50.56 140.90
CA PHE A 262 61.70 51.36 141.27
C PHE A 262 61.41 52.88 141.21
N SER A 263 61.71 53.71 142.21
CA SER A 263 62.91 53.73 143.08
C SER A 263 62.77 54.65 144.32
N SER A 264 63.55 54.33 145.35
CA SER A 264 64.29 55.15 146.34
C SER A 264 63.65 56.23 147.24
N LYS A 265 63.99 56.05 148.53
CA LYS A 265 64.41 57.02 149.58
C LYS A 265 63.41 58.02 150.13
#